data_AF-A0A0U2X386-F1
#
_entry.id   AF-A0A0U2X386-F1
#
_cell.length_a   1.000
_cell.length_b   1.000
_cell.length_c   1.000
_cell.angle_alpha   90.00
_cell.angle_beta   90.00
_cell.angle_gamma   90.00
#
_symmetry.space_group_name_H-M   'P 1'
#
loop_
_entity.id
_entity.type
_entity.pdbx_description
1 polymer ?
#
loop_
_entity_poly.entity_id
_entity_poly.type
_entity_poly.pdbx_seq_one_letter_code
_entity_poly.pdbx_strand_id
1 'polypeptide(L)'
;MNLFIREDFISHAGLPLTWKVECDALSEGDYEALAKIVSEKIKFKDVVGIPRGGIPFENALKKYASNDENDPLLICDDVYTTGTSMREVYQEGAIGIVVFARNEITDDWIKAIWQMSI
;
A
#
# COMPACT_ATOMS: atom_id res chain seq x y z
N MET A 1 -10.79 15.95 -3.25
CA MET A 1 -11.29 15.11 -2.13
C MET A 1 -10.40 15.32 -0.93
N ASN A 2 -10.85 14.99 0.28
CA ASN A 2 -10.02 15.04 1.49
C ASN A 2 -9.44 13.65 1.75
N LEU A 3 -8.17 13.57 2.17
CA LEU A 3 -7.52 12.30 2.48
C LEU A 3 -8.14 11.61 3.71
N PHE A 4 -8.54 12.38 4.72
CA PHE A 4 -9.23 11.85 5.90
C PHE A 4 -10.67 12.32 5.89
N ILE A 5 -11.61 11.37 5.95
CA ILE A 5 -13.04 11.63 5.90
C ILE A 5 -13.66 11.07 7.19
N ARG A 6 -14.41 11.92 7.89
CA ARG A 6 -15.26 11.56 9.04
C ARG A 6 -16.67 11.33 8.52
N GLU A 7 -17.04 10.07 8.33
CA GLU A 7 -18.32 9.65 7.79
C GLU A 7 -18.62 8.23 8.27
N ASP A 8 -19.88 7.97 8.58
CA ASP A 8 -20.35 6.63 8.93
C ASP A 8 -20.62 5.83 7.64
N PHE A 9 -20.00 4.67 7.49
CA PHE A 9 -20.18 3.79 6.34
C PHE A 9 -19.97 2.32 6.69
N ILE A 10 -20.43 1.43 5.81
CA ILE A 10 -20.14 -0.01 5.90
C ILE A 10 -18.94 -0.30 4.98
N SER A 11 -17.88 -0.85 5.56
CA SER A 11 -16.67 -1.21 4.83
C SER A 11 -16.92 -2.33 3.83
N HIS A 12 -15.97 -2.54 2.91
CA HIS A 12 -16.01 -3.69 2.00
C HIS A 12 -16.06 -5.04 2.76
N ALA A 13 -15.50 -5.09 3.97
CA ALA A 13 -15.56 -6.25 4.87
C ALA A 13 -16.86 -6.34 5.69
N GLY A 14 -17.85 -5.47 5.45
CA GLY A 14 -19.12 -5.45 6.17
C GLY A 14 -19.08 -4.80 7.55
N LEU A 15 -17.97 -4.15 7.92
CA LEU A 15 -17.79 -3.54 9.24
C LEU A 15 -18.31 -2.09 9.24
N PRO A 16 -19.08 -1.66 10.26
CA PRO A 16 -19.41 -0.26 10.42
C PRO A 16 -18.17 0.53 10.84
N LEU A 17 -17.87 1.61 10.11
CA LEU A 17 -16.74 2.49 10.33
C LEU A 17 -17.21 3.94 10.36
N THR A 18 -16.55 4.78 11.15
CA THR A 18 -16.90 6.19 11.36
C THR A 18 -15.92 7.16 10.67
N TRP A 19 -14.90 6.61 10.02
CA TRP A 19 -13.90 7.35 9.25
C TRP A 19 -13.20 6.45 8.22
N LYS A 20 -12.70 7.07 7.15
CA LYS A 20 -11.89 6.42 6.11
C LYS A 20 -10.68 7.27 5.70
N VAL A 21 -9.64 6.58 5.23
CA VAL A 21 -8.56 7.18 4.44
C VAL A 21 -8.96 7.03 2.97
N GLU A 22 -9.08 8.14 2.26
CA GLU A 22 -9.51 8.20 0.87
C GLU A 22 -8.31 8.57 -0.01
N CYS A 23 -7.60 7.56 -0.49
CA CYS A 23 -6.35 7.74 -1.23
C CYS A 23 -6.55 8.31 -2.64
N ASP A 24 -7.78 8.35 -3.16
CA ASP A 24 -8.16 9.15 -4.33
C ASP A 24 -7.88 10.67 -4.12
N ALA A 25 -7.67 11.11 -2.88
CA ALA A 25 -7.24 12.47 -2.58
C ALA A 25 -5.73 12.70 -2.81
N LEU A 26 -4.92 11.64 -2.92
CA LEU A 26 -3.49 11.73 -3.22
C LEU A 26 -3.28 12.06 -4.70
N SER A 27 -2.45 13.06 -4.95
CA SER A 27 -2.03 13.41 -6.30
C SER A 27 -0.93 12.47 -6.80
N GLU A 28 -0.67 12.51 -8.11
CA GLU A 28 0.50 11.84 -8.71
C GLU A 28 1.81 12.29 -8.03
N GLY A 29 1.94 13.59 -7.71
CA GLY A 29 3.10 14.12 -7.00
C GLY A 29 3.27 13.57 -5.58
N ASP A 30 2.16 13.24 -4.90
CA ASP A 30 2.21 12.58 -3.60
C ASP A 30 2.72 11.14 -3.77
N TYR A 31 2.16 10.37 -4.72
CA TYR A 31 2.64 9.01 -5.01
C TYR A 31 4.11 8.98 -5.43
N GLU A 32 4.58 9.99 -6.14
CA GLU A 32 5.99 10.14 -6.51
C GLU A 32 6.90 10.35 -5.28
N ALA A 33 6.47 11.17 -4.32
CA ALA A 33 7.18 11.32 -3.06
C ALA A 33 7.17 10.01 -2.23
N LEU A 34 6.04 9.31 -2.20
CA LEU A 34 5.89 8.01 -1.52
C LEU A 34 6.81 6.95 -2.14
N ALA A 35 6.84 6.86 -3.47
CA ALA A 35 7.69 5.94 -4.20
C ALA A 35 9.17 6.23 -3.94
N LYS A 36 9.54 7.52 -3.88
CA LYS A 36 10.88 7.94 -3.50
C LYS A 36 11.26 7.46 -2.09
N ILE A 37 10.38 7.62 -1.09
CA ILE A 37 10.61 7.15 0.29
C ILE A 37 10.84 5.63 0.32
N VAL A 38 10.04 4.86 -0.41
CA VAL A 38 10.17 3.39 -0.48
C VAL A 38 11.49 3.00 -1.14
N SER A 39 11.84 3.64 -2.27
CA SER A 39 13.07 3.33 -3.02
C SER A 39 14.36 3.51 -2.21
N GLU A 40 14.35 4.38 -1.19
CA GLU A 40 15.51 4.61 -0.31
C GLU A 40 15.67 3.52 0.76
N LYS A 41 14.65 2.70 0.98
CA LYS A 41 14.59 1.72 2.07
C LYS A 41 14.49 0.28 1.58
N ILE A 42 13.92 0.06 0.39
CA ILE A 42 13.59 -1.26 -0.14
C ILE A 42 14.10 -1.34 -1.58
N LYS A 43 14.95 -2.34 -1.85
CA LYS A 43 15.26 -2.77 -3.22
C LYS A 43 14.24 -3.81 -3.67
N PHE A 44 13.84 -3.75 -4.93
CA PHE A 44 12.87 -4.66 -5.51
C PHE A 44 13.10 -4.78 -7.02
N LYS A 45 12.84 -5.97 -7.56
CA LYS A 45 13.06 -6.27 -8.98
C LYS A 45 11.98 -5.69 -9.88
N ASP A 46 10.75 -5.73 -9.40
CA ASP A 46 9.56 -5.19 -10.05
C ASP A 46 8.49 -4.91 -8.98
N VAL A 47 7.42 -4.22 -9.38
CA VAL A 47 6.28 -3.86 -8.53
C VAL A 47 4.95 -4.22 -9.19
N VAL A 48 4.00 -4.69 -8.39
CA VAL A 48 2.60 -4.93 -8.77
C VAL A 48 1.66 -4.27 -7.75
N GLY A 49 0.73 -3.45 -8.23
CA GLY A 49 -0.29 -2.81 -7.44
C GLY A 49 -1.56 -3.63 -7.36
N ILE A 50 -2.17 -3.70 -6.17
CA ILE A 50 -3.49 -4.32 -6.01
C ILE A 50 -4.56 -3.41 -6.63
N PRO A 51 -5.36 -3.90 -7.59
CA PRO A 51 -6.40 -3.07 -8.17
C PRO A 51 -7.52 -2.74 -7.18
N ARG A 52 -8.03 -1.51 -7.12
CA ARG A 52 -7.62 -0.33 -7.89
C ARG A 52 -6.66 0.60 -7.14
N GLY A 53 -6.72 0.59 -5.80
CA GLY A 53 -6.02 1.56 -4.94
C GLY A 53 -4.50 1.52 -5.05
N GLY A 54 -3.91 0.34 -5.30
CA GLY A 54 -2.48 0.18 -5.48
C GLY A 54 -1.92 0.64 -6.84
N ILE A 55 -2.75 0.84 -7.86
CA ILE A 55 -2.27 1.13 -9.24
C ILE A 55 -1.53 2.47 -9.37
N PRO A 56 -2.02 3.59 -8.81
CA PRO A 56 -1.26 4.84 -8.82
C PRO A 56 0.11 4.70 -8.14
N PHE A 57 0.18 3.89 -7.07
CA PHE A 57 1.42 3.66 -6.35
C PHE A 57 2.40 2.77 -7.12
N GLU A 58 1.90 1.72 -7.78
CA GLU A 58 2.66 0.88 -8.71
C GLU A 58 3.32 1.73 -9.79
N ASN A 59 2.55 2.59 -10.45
CA ASN A 59 3.02 3.44 -11.53
C ASN A 59 4.19 4.34 -11.08
N ALA A 60 4.09 4.93 -9.89
CA ALA A 60 5.15 5.76 -9.31
C ALA A 60 6.39 4.93 -8.90
N LEU A 61 6.19 3.73 -8.37
CA LEU A 61 7.26 2.81 -7.94
C LEU A 61 8.02 2.20 -9.12
N LYS A 62 7.37 1.98 -10.28
CA LYS A 62 7.90 1.21 -11.40
C LYS A 62 9.27 1.69 -11.88
N LYS A 63 9.53 3.00 -11.87
CA LYS A 63 10.83 3.58 -12.29
C LYS A 63 12.00 3.29 -11.35
N TYR A 64 11.73 2.79 -10.14
CA TYR A 64 12.75 2.41 -9.16
C TYR A 64 13.04 0.90 -9.16
N ALA A 65 12.35 0.12 -9.99
CA ALA A 65 12.58 -1.31 -10.16
C ALA A 65 14.01 -1.59 -10.64
N SER A 66 14.72 -2.50 -9.96
CA SER A 66 16.10 -2.85 -10.32
C SER A 66 16.18 -3.73 -11.56
N ASN A 67 15.11 -4.46 -11.87
CA ASN A 67 15.07 -5.53 -12.87
C ASN A 67 16.10 -6.66 -12.63
N ASP A 68 16.65 -6.76 -11.41
CA ASP A 68 17.53 -7.86 -11.00
C ASP A 68 16.69 -9.00 -10.42
N GLU A 69 16.71 -10.18 -11.04
CA GLU A 69 15.93 -11.34 -10.59
C GLU A 69 16.26 -11.82 -9.16
N ASN A 70 17.39 -11.37 -8.60
CA ASN A 70 17.77 -11.66 -7.20
C ASN A 70 17.11 -10.72 -6.19
N ASP A 71 16.56 -9.58 -6.62
CA ASP A 71 15.79 -8.68 -5.75
C ASP A 71 14.33 -9.17 -5.61
N PRO A 72 13.64 -8.90 -4.49
CA PRO A 72 12.28 -9.38 -4.26
C PRO A 72 11.26 -8.65 -5.16
N LEU A 73 10.11 -9.31 -5.41
CA LEU A 73 8.94 -8.62 -5.97
C LEU A 73 8.33 -7.72 -4.90
N LEU A 74 7.98 -6.49 -5.26
CA LEU A 74 7.23 -5.58 -4.41
C LEU A 74 5.73 -5.67 -4.75
N ILE A 75 4.89 -5.91 -3.76
CA ILE A 75 3.42 -5.86 -3.90
C ILE A 75 2.95 -4.62 -3.14
N CYS A 76 2.23 -3.72 -3.80
CA CYS A 76 1.79 -2.47 -3.19
C CYS A 76 0.27 -2.27 -3.17
N ASP A 77 -0.21 -1.63 -2.11
CA ASP A 77 -1.61 -1.18 -1.98
C ASP A 77 -1.65 0.19 -1.29
N ASP A 78 -2.79 0.87 -1.32
CA ASP A 78 -2.93 2.18 -0.69
C ASP A 78 -3.26 2.05 0.82
N VAL A 79 -4.21 1.19 1.19
CA VAL A 79 -4.74 1.09 2.55
C VAL A 79 -4.81 -0.36 3.04
N TYR A 80 -4.08 -0.66 4.10
CA TYR A 80 -4.23 -1.90 4.87
C TYR A 80 -5.30 -1.73 5.95
N THR A 81 -6.32 -2.60 5.92
CA THR A 81 -7.28 -2.76 7.03
C THR A 81 -7.13 -4.11 7.72
N THR A 82 -7.47 -5.21 7.04
CA THR A 82 -7.32 -6.57 7.57
C THR A 82 -6.13 -7.33 6.97
N GLY A 83 -5.58 -6.83 5.86
CA GLY A 83 -4.54 -7.51 5.06
C GLY A 83 -5.05 -8.56 4.08
N THR A 84 -6.38 -8.75 3.96
CA THR A 84 -6.93 -9.81 3.09
C THR A 84 -6.50 -9.65 1.64
N SER A 85 -6.60 -8.43 1.07
CA SER A 85 -6.18 -8.17 -0.32
C SER A 85 -4.71 -8.52 -0.57
N MET A 86 -3.83 -8.11 0.34
CA MET A 86 -2.39 -8.41 0.26
C MET A 86 -2.12 -9.91 0.29
N ARG A 87 -2.77 -10.66 1.19
CA ARG A 87 -2.58 -12.11 1.31
C ARG A 87 -3.09 -12.89 0.10
N GLU A 88 -4.16 -12.42 -0.54
CA GLU A 88 -4.71 -13.06 -1.75
C GLU A 88 -3.74 -13.01 -2.94
N VAL A 89 -2.86 -12.01 -3.00
CA VAL A 89 -1.90 -11.83 -4.10
C VAL A 89 -0.47 -12.18 -3.72
N TYR A 90 -0.23 -12.68 -2.49
CA TYR A 90 1.10 -12.99 -2.00
C TYR A 90 1.84 -13.98 -2.92
N GLN A 91 3.13 -13.72 -3.12
CA GLN A 91 4.05 -14.59 -3.82
C GLN A 91 5.25 -14.87 -2.92
N GLU A 92 5.78 -16.09 -2.97
CA GLU A 92 6.90 -16.49 -2.12
C GLU A 92 8.10 -15.55 -2.29
N GLY A 93 8.60 -15.00 -1.18
CA GLY A 93 9.73 -14.07 -1.16
C GLY A 93 9.38 -12.62 -1.53
N ALA A 94 8.12 -12.31 -1.81
CA ALA A 94 7.68 -10.94 -2.06
C ALA A 94 7.70 -10.09 -0.77
N ILE A 95 7.86 -8.78 -0.95
CA ILE A 95 7.67 -7.77 0.10
C ILE A 95 6.37 -7.03 -0.18
N GLY A 96 5.51 -6.90 0.83
CA GLY A 96 4.31 -6.08 0.79
C GLY A 96 4.61 -4.67 1.29
N ILE A 97 4.08 -3.65 0.63
CA ILE A 97 4.13 -2.26 1.10
C ILE A 97 2.77 -1.59 0.95
N VAL A 98 2.30 -0.94 2.01
CA VAL A 98 1.09 -0.10 1.96
C VAL A 98 1.41 1.33 2.35
N VAL A 99 0.65 2.29 1.80
CA VAL A 99 0.79 3.70 2.20
C VAL A 99 0.32 3.87 3.64
N PHE A 100 -0.93 3.47 3.93
CA PHE A 100 -1.53 3.59 5.26
C PHE A 100 -1.97 2.23 5.81
N ALA A 101 -1.58 1.91 7.03
CA ALA A 101 -2.14 0.80 7.80
C ALA A 101 -3.02 1.33 8.92
N ARG A 102 -4.32 1.01 8.84
CA ARG A 102 -5.34 1.42 9.83
C ARG A 102 -5.30 0.60 11.10
N ASN A 103 -4.73 -0.61 11.03
CA ASN A 103 -4.53 -1.51 12.15
C ASN A 103 -3.07 -1.93 12.18
N GLU A 104 -2.66 -2.57 13.28
CA GLU A 104 -1.36 -3.24 13.35
C GLU A 104 -1.24 -4.28 12.23
N ILE A 105 -0.14 -4.22 11.49
CA ILE A 105 0.23 -5.26 10.53
C ILE A 105 0.75 -6.47 11.32
N THR A 106 0.13 -7.62 11.10
CA THR A 106 0.51 -8.90 11.73
C THR A 106 1.31 -9.80 10.81
N ASP A 107 1.28 -9.55 9.50
CA ASP A 107 2.02 -10.30 8.49
C ASP A 107 3.48 -9.79 8.41
N ASP A 108 4.45 -10.67 8.59
CA ASP A 108 5.88 -10.35 8.65
C ASP A 108 6.47 -9.81 7.33
N TRP A 109 5.85 -10.16 6.21
CA TRP A 109 6.25 -9.74 4.87
C TRP A 109 5.65 -8.39 4.45
N ILE A 110 4.68 -7.84 5.19
CA ILE A 110 4.02 -6.57 4.87
C ILE A 110 4.62 -5.44 5.70
N LYS A 111 4.83 -4.29 5.07
CA LYS A 111 5.30 -3.04 5.69
C LYS A 111 4.31 -1.91 5.41
N ALA A 112 4.31 -0.89 6.25
CA ALA A 112 3.55 0.35 6.02
C ALA A 112 4.48 1.56 6.04
N ILE A 113 4.18 2.58 5.24
CA ILE A 113 4.82 3.89 5.37
C ILE A 113 4.32 4.58 6.65
N TRP A 114 2.99 4.58 6.85
CA TRP A 114 2.36 5.01 8.09
C TRP A 114 1.46 3.92 8.65
N GLN A 115 1.67 3.57 9.91
CA GLN A 115 0.79 2.66 10.65
C GLN A 115 0.20 3.42 11.85
N MET A 116 -1.11 3.26 12.04
CA MET A 116 -1.77 3.77 13.23
C MET A 116 -1.24 3.03 14.47
N SER A 117 -0.88 3.79 15.50
CA SER A 117 -0.22 3.26 16.71
C SER A 117 -0.97 3.60 18.00
N ILE A 118 -2.27 3.92 17.90
CA ILE A 118 -3.13 4.35 19.02
C ILE A 118 -4.36 3.46 19.16
#